data_AF-A0A9E2ZWI3-F1
#
_entry.id   AF-A0A9E2ZWI3-F1
#
_cell.length_a   1.000
_cell.length_b   1.000
_cell.length_c   1.000
_cell.angle_alpha   90.00
_cell.angle_beta   90.00
_cell.angle_gamma   90.00
#
_symmetry.space_group_name_H-M   'P 1'
#
loop_
_entity.id
_entity.type
_entity.pdbx_description
1 polymer ?
#
loop_
_entity_poly.entity_id
_entity_poly.type
_entity_poly.pdbx_seq_one_letter_code
_entity_poly.pdbx_strand_id
1 'polypeptide(L)'
;MIRRNLIPFIAGAASVAAFAPLGFYPLLIATGAVLIHAWMPASPGAAARAGFAFGLGIFGAGVSWIYVSLHDIGGMPAPVAALATFLLCAFISVLPALAGWLQARIPAHPAVRACLLIPAAWTL
;
A
#
# COMPACT_ATOMS: atom_id res chain seq x y z
N MET A 1 10.98 -10.55 -11.48
CA MET A 1 10.85 -9.87 -10.16
C MET A 1 9.95 -8.63 -10.23
N ILE A 2 10.15 -7.73 -11.21
CA ILE A 2 9.34 -6.49 -11.40
C ILE A 2 7.83 -6.76 -11.62
N ARG A 3 7.48 -7.73 -12.47
CA ARG A 3 6.07 -8.08 -12.76
C ARG A 3 5.25 -8.47 -11.52
N ARG A 4 5.90 -9.01 -10.47
CA ARG A 4 5.21 -9.53 -9.27
C ARG A 4 4.74 -8.42 -8.32
N ASN A 5 5.37 -7.24 -8.38
CA ASN A 5 5.00 -6.09 -7.56
C ASN A 5 4.11 -5.08 -8.31
N LEU A 6 4.06 -5.17 -9.64
CA LEU A 6 3.22 -4.30 -10.47
C LEU A 6 1.72 -4.50 -10.17
N ILE A 7 1.27 -5.73 -9.98
CA ILE A 7 -0.13 -6.04 -9.66
C ILE A 7 -0.55 -5.40 -8.32
N PRO A 8 0.17 -5.62 -7.20
CA PRO A 8 -0.12 -4.90 -5.95
C PRO A 8 -0.08 -3.37 -6.10
N PHE A 9 0.87 -2.82 -6.86
CA PHE A 9 0.95 -1.37 -7.10
C PHE A 9 -0.30 -0.83 -7.80
N ILE A 10 -0.71 -1.47 -8.91
CA ILE A 10 -1.91 -1.07 -9.65
C ILE A 10 -3.15 -1.25 -8.78
N ALA A 11 -3.23 -2.33 -8.00
CA ALA A 11 -4.33 -2.55 -7.08
C ALA A 11 -4.42 -1.43 -6.04
N GLY A 12 -3.30 -1.03 -5.43
CA GLY A 12 -3.26 0.09 -4.48
C GLY A 12 -3.69 1.42 -5.13
N ALA A 13 -3.19 1.73 -6.32
CA ALA A 13 -3.60 2.94 -7.04
C ALA A 13 -5.10 2.92 -7.37
N ALA A 14 -5.64 1.77 -7.78
CA ALA A 14 -7.06 1.60 -8.02
C ALA A 14 -7.88 1.80 -6.73
N SER A 15 -7.38 1.40 -5.55
CA SER A 15 -8.08 1.58 -4.26
C SER A 15 -8.49 3.03 -3.99
N VAL A 16 -7.81 4.03 -4.57
CA VAL A 16 -8.15 5.45 -4.40
C VAL A 16 -9.57 5.78 -4.89
N ALA A 17 -10.05 5.10 -5.94
CA ALA A 17 -11.42 5.30 -6.45
C ALA A 17 -12.52 4.82 -5.49
N ALA A 18 -12.16 4.11 -4.42
CA ALA A 18 -13.09 3.78 -3.35
C ALA A 18 -13.40 4.97 -2.43
N PHE A 19 -12.54 5.99 -2.40
CA PHE A 19 -12.70 7.18 -1.59
C PHE A 19 -13.39 8.31 -2.38
N ALA A 20 -13.74 9.39 -1.68
CA ALA A 20 -14.28 10.58 -2.32
C ALA A 20 -13.29 11.13 -3.38
N PRO A 21 -13.80 11.67 -4.50
CA PRO A 21 -15.21 11.90 -4.84
C PRO A 21 -15.91 10.69 -5.50
N LEU A 22 -15.18 9.63 -5.84
CA LEU A 22 -15.70 8.52 -6.66
C LEU A 22 -16.55 7.51 -5.86
N GLY A 23 -16.15 7.19 -4.62
CA GLY A 23 -16.97 6.41 -3.69
C GLY A 23 -17.24 4.95 -4.04
N PHE A 24 -16.46 4.33 -4.94
CA PHE A 24 -16.62 2.92 -5.33
C PHE A 24 -16.07 1.96 -4.26
N TYR A 25 -16.67 1.95 -3.07
CA TYR A 25 -16.21 1.20 -1.92
C TYR A 25 -15.90 -0.31 -2.14
N PRO A 26 -16.58 -1.06 -3.04
CA PRO A 26 -16.24 -2.47 -3.29
C PRO A 26 -14.81 -2.67 -3.80
N LEU A 27 -14.23 -1.61 -4.39
CA LEU A 27 -12.87 -1.66 -4.93
C LEU A 27 -11.82 -1.81 -3.83
N LEU A 28 -12.05 -1.30 -2.62
CA LEU A 28 -11.15 -1.53 -1.47
C LEU A 28 -11.11 -3.02 -1.09
N ILE A 29 -12.26 -3.69 -1.12
CA ILE A 29 -12.36 -5.12 -0.83
C ILE A 29 -11.63 -5.92 -1.92
N ALA A 30 -11.88 -5.62 -3.20
CA ALA A 30 -11.27 -6.31 -4.33
C ALA A 30 -9.73 -6.12 -4.35
N THR A 31 -9.26 -4.90 -4.18
CA THR A 31 -7.82 -4.57 -4.21
C THR A 31 -7.09 -5.11 -2.97
N GLY A 32 -7.74 -5.09 -1.79
CA GLY A 32 -7.25 -5.78 -0.60
C GLY A 32 -7.15 -7.29 -0.79
N ALA A 33 -8.13 -7.93 -1.43
CA ALA A 33 -8.07 -9.35 -1.76
C ALA A 33 -6.90 -9.69 -2.70
N VAL A 34 -6.61 -8.82 -3.68
CA VAL A 34 -5.44 -8.96 -4.57
C VAL A 34 -4.13 -8.91 -3.76
N LEU A 35 -4.01 -7.98 -2.81
CA LEU A 35 -2.84 -7.90 -1.94
C LEU A 35 -2.68 -9.16 -1.07
N ILE A 36 -3.76 -9.61 -0.42
CA ILE A 36 -3.77 -10.81 0.42
C ILE A 36 -3.37 -12.03 -0.41
N HIS A 37 -3.93 -12.18 -1.62
CA HIS A 37 -3.57 -13.27 -2.52
C HIS A 37 -2.07 -13.25 -2.87
N ALA A 38 -1.47 -12.08 -3.07
CA ALA A 38 -0.04 -11.93 -3.30
C ALA A 38 0.82 -12.27 -2.06
N TRP A 39 0.29 -12.09 -0.85
CA TRP A 39 0.98 -12.37 0.41
C TRP A 39 0.96 -13.84 0.83
N MET A 40 -0.12 -14.56 0.55
CA MET A 40 -0.31 -15.94 1.03
C MET A 40 0.84 -16.90 0.67
N PRO A 41 1.31 -16.98 -0.60
CA PRO A 41 2.40 -17.88 -0.98
C PRO A 41 3.79 -17.24 -0.86
N ALA A 42 3.89 -15.97 -0.45
CA ALA A 42 5.12 -15.21 -0.53
C ALA A 42 6.04 -15.43 0.68
N SER A 43 7.35 -15.47 0.44
CA SER A 43 8.35 -15.34 1.52
C SER A 43 8.26 -13.96 2.20
N PRO A 44 8.75 -13.80 3.45
CA PRO A 44 8.64 -12.53 4.17
C PRO A 44 9.12 -11.31 3.39
N GLY A 45 10.29 -11.40 2.73
CA GLY A 45 10.80 -10.29 1.92
C GLY A 45 9.97 -10.04 0.66
N ALA A 46 9.35 -11.06 0.09
CA ALA A 46 8.45 -10.91 -1.06
C ALA A 46 7.12 -10.27 -0.66
N ALA A 47 6.55 -10.67 0.46
CA ALA A 47 5.34 -10.08 1.00
C ALA A 47 5.54 -8.61 1.38
N ALA A 48 6.69 -8.29 1.99
CA ALA A 48 7.09 -6.91 2.27
C ALA A 48 7.13 -6.04 1.01
N ARG A 49 7.77 -6.53 -0.06
CA ARG A 49 7.84 -5.78 -1.34
C ARG A 49 6.46 -5.61 -2.01
N ALA A 50 5.59 -6.62 -1.91
CA ALA A 50 4.22 -6.51 -2.42
C ALA A 50 3.40 -5.50 -1.61
N GLY A 51 3.52 -5.52 -0.28
CA GLY A 51 2.89 -4.54 0.61
C GLY A 51 3.40 -3.13 0.34
N PHE A 52 4.71 -2.94 0.21
CA PHE A 52 5.31 -1.66 -0.14
C PHE A 52 4.83 -1.13 -1.49
N ALA A 53 4.76 -2.00 -2.50
CA ALA A 53 4.27 -1.62 -3.83
C ALA A 53 2.79 -1.21 -3.79
N PHE A 54 1.95 -1.96 -3.07
CA PHE A 54 0.56 -1.59 -2.83
C PHE A 54 0.43 -0.24 -2.11
N GLY A 55 1.21 -0.05 -1.05
CA GLY A 55 1.31 1.22 -0.32
C GLY A 55 1.67 2.38 -1.26
N LEU A 56 2.70 2.23 -2.09
CA LEU A 56 3.11 3.26 -3.03
C LEU A 56 2.01 3.60 -4.04
N GLY A 57 1.22 2.59 -4.46
CA GLY A 57 0.06 2.81 -5.31
C GLY A 57 -1.03 3.65 -4.62
N ILE A 58 -1.51 3.20 -3.46
CA ILE A 58 -2.62 3.86 -2.77
C ILE A 58 -2.25 5.25 -2.24
N PHE A 59 -1.06 5.40 -1.66
CA PHE A 59 -0.62 6.66 -1.10
C PHE A 59 -0.09 7.62 -2.18
N GLY A 60 0.65 7.10 -3.16
CA GLY A 60 1.14 7.91 -4.27
C GLY A 60 0.01 8.53 -5.09
N ALA A 61 -1.08 7.79 -5.34
CA ALA A 61 -2.25 8.34 -6.00
C ALA A 61 -3.15 9.15 -5.04
N GLY A 62 -3.44 8.62 -3.85
CA GLY A 62 -4.44 9.17 -2.93
C GLY A 62 -3.98 10.35 -2.07
N VAL A 63 -2.67 10.53 -1.89
CA VAL A 63 -2.07 11.57 -1.04
C VAL A 63 -1.21 12.55 -1.86
N SER A 64 -1.25 12.44 -3.20
CA SER A 64 -0.54 13.32 -4.13
C SER A 64 -0.85 14.81 -3.93
N TRP A 65 -2.04 15.14 -3.42
CA TRP A 65 -2.45 16.52 -3.13
C TRP A 65 -1.53 17.24 -2.13
N ILE A 66 -0.75 16.52 -1.31
CA ILE A 66 0.25 17.14 -0.42
C ILE A 66 1.29 17.94 -1.22
N TYR A 67 1.58 17.53 -2.46
CA TYR A 67 2.45 18.31 -3.34
C TYR A 67 1.98 19.77 -3.46
N VAL A 68 0.68 19.99 -3.68
CA VAL A 68 0.08 21.32 -3.82
C VAL A 68 0.24 22.10 -2.51
N SER A 69 0.04 21.46 -1.37
CA SER A 69 0.27 22.10 -0.07
C SER A 69 1.72 22.54 0.14
N LEU A 70 2.70 21.74 -0.30
CA LEU A 70 4.12 22.08 -0.15
C LEU A 70 4.58 23.14 -1.17
N HIS A 71 4.17 22.99 -2.43
CA HIS A 71 4.62 23.86 -3.52
C HIS A 71 3.88 25.19 -3.54
N ASP A 72 2.55 25.15 -3.61
CA ASP A 72 1.73 26.34 -3.89
C ASP A 72 1.49 27.16 -2.61
N ILE A 73 1.26 26.47 -1.48
CA ILE A 73 1.02 27.13 -0.19
C ILE A 73 2.32 27.33 0.59
N GLY A 74 3.17 26.30 0.63
CA GLY A 74 4.44 26.32 1.36
C GLY A 74 5.59 27.03 0.63
N GLY A 75 5.43 27.36 -0.66
CA GLY A 75 6.46 28.03 -1.45
C GLY A 75 7.73 27.19 -1.70
N MET A 76 7.68 25.87 -1.49
CA MET A 76 8.82 25.00 -1.73
C MET A 76 9.12 24.91 -3.24
N PRO A 77 10.40 24.89 -3.66
CA PRO A 77 10.74 24.61 -5.06
C PRO A 77 10.16 23.27 -5.52
N ALA A 78 9.61 23.23 -6.74
CA ALA A 78 8.86 22.08 -7.24
C ALA A 78 9.57 20.72 -7.11
N PRO A 79 10.88 20.57 -7.44
CA PRO A 79 11.57 19.29 -7.28
C PRO A 79 11.66 18.83 -5.82
N VAL A 80 11.80 19.78 -4.88
CA VAL A 80 11.91 19.50 -3.45
C VAL A 80 10.55 19.09 -2.89
N ALA A 81 9.47 19.77 -3.30
CA ALA A 81 8.10 19.40 -2.94
C ALA A 81 7.76 17.99 -3.46
N ALA A 82 8.05 17.71 -4.73
CA ALA A 82 7.83 16.38 -5.32
C ALA A 82 8.61 15.28 -4.59
N LEU A 83 9.89 15.53 -4.27
CA LEU A 83 10.71 14.59 -3.52
C LEU A 83 10.15 14.37 -2.11
N ALA A 84 9.75 15.43 -1.41
CA ALA A 84 9.18 15.34 -0.07
C ALA A 84 7.86 14.53 -0.07
N THR A 85 6.96 14.81 -1.02
CA THR A 85 5.71 14.04 -1.18
C THR A 85 5.99 12.57 -1.49
N PHE A 86 6.93 12.29 -2.39
CA PHE A 86 7.32 10.91 -2.70
C PHE A 86 7.91 10.18 -1.49
N LEU A 87 8.81 10.82 -0.74
CA LEU A 87 9.41 10.26 0.47
C LEU A 87 8.36 10.00 1.54
N LEU A 88 7.40 10.90 1.72
CA LEU A 88 6.27 10.68 2.62
C LEU A 88 5.46 9.45 2.21
N CYS A 89 5.09 9.34 0.93
CA CYS A 89 4.35 8.19 0.41
C CYS A 89 5.14 6.88 0.61
N ALA A 90 6.45 6.90 0.31
CA ALA A 90 7.33 5.76 0.52
C ALA A 90 7.43 5.39 2.01
N PHE A 91 7.52 6.38 2.90
CA PHE A 91 7.58 6.17 4.35
C PHE A 91 6.31 5.49 4.87
N ILE A 92 5.12 6.00 4.57
CA ILE A 92 3.87 5.38 5.03
C ILE A 92 3.58 4.04 4.32
N SER A 93 4.15 3.81 3.13
CA SER A 93 4.12 2.50 2.45
C SER A 93 4.89 1.41 3.19
N VAL A 94 5.74 1.77 4.16
CA VAL A 94 6.38 0.81 5.05
C VAL A 94 5.36 0.09 5.93
N LEU A 95 4.22 0.71 6.27
CA LEU A 95 3.20 0.08 7.13
C LEU A 95 2.58 -1.17 6.46
N PRO A 96 2.03 -1.12 5.23
CA PRO A 96 1.62 -2.35 4.53
C PRO A 96 2.78 -3.34 4.30
N ALA A 97 4.01 -2.85 4.09
CA ALA A 97 5.17 -3.71 3.93
C ALA A 97 5.47 -4.52 5.20
N LEU A 98 5.40 -3.89 6.37
CA LEU A 98 5.59 -4.53 7.67
C LEU A 98 4.46 -5.53 7.97
N ALA A 99 3.20 -5.17 7.69
CA ALA A 99 2.08 -6.09 7.83
C ALA A 99 2.28 -7.37 6.98
N GLY A 100 2.65 -7.19 5.71
CA GLY A 100 2.95 -8.29 4.79
C GLY A 100 4.15 -9.14 5.23
N TRP A 101 5.19 -8.51 5.77
CA TRP A 101 6.36 -9.19 6.31
C TRP A 101 6.01 -10.02 7.55
N LEU A 102 5.28 -9.42 8.51
CA LEU A 102 4.96 -10.03 9.80
C LEU A 102 4.07 -11.26 9.62
N GLN A 103 3.02 -11.16 8.81
CA GLN A 103 2.13 -12.30 8.55
C GLN A 103 2.83 -13.48 7.85
N ALA A 104 3.90 -13.23 7.08
CA ALA A 104 4.68 -14.26 6.41
C ALA A 104 5.76 -14.87 7.31
N ARG A 105 6.12 -14.19 8.41
CA ARG A 105 7.07 -14.70 9.41
C ARG A 105 6.44 -15.67 10.40
N ILE A 106 5.14 -15.53 10.64
CA ILE A 106 4.41 -16.35 11.61
C ILE A 106 3.86 -17.58 10.87
N PRO A 107 4.38 -18.79 11.13
CA PRO A 107 3.84 -20.00 10.54
C PRO A 107 2.44 -20.26 11.12
N ALA A 108 1.43 -20.31 10.26
CA ALA A 108 0.07 -20.59 10.65
C ALA A 108 -0.71 -21.18 9.48
N HIS A 109 -1.79 -21.90 9.80
CA HIS A 109 -2.72 -22.42 8.80
C HIS A 109 -3.26 -21.27 7.91
N PRO A 110 -3.46 -21.47 6.59
CA PRO A 110 -3.92 -20.41 5.69
C PRO A 110 -5.16 -19.65 6.17
N ALA A 111 -6.14 -20.36 6.75
CA ALA A 111 -7.34 -19.74 7.31
C ALA A 111 -7.04 -18.80 8.48
N VAL A 112 -6.12 -19.19 9.39
CA VAL A 112 -5.69 -18.36 10.53
C VAL A 112 -4.93 -17.14 10.02
N ARG A 113 -4.09 -17.31 8.98
CA ARG A 113 -3.40 -16.17 8.34
C ARG A 113 -4.39 -15.17 7.76
N ALA A 114 -5.35 -15.64 6.97
CA ALA A 114 -6.32 -14.79 6.29
C ALA A 114 -7.31 -14.11 7.24
N CYS A 115 -7.83 -14.83 8.23
CA CYS A 115 -8.91 -14.34 9.10
C CYS A 115 -8.41 -13.63 10.38
N LEU A 116 -7.19 -13.91 10.85
CA LEU A 116 -6.70 -13.38 12.12
C LEU A 116 -5.38 -12.62 11.97
N LEU A 117 -4.33 -13.26 11.45
CA LEU A 117 -2.99 -12.65 11.45
C LEU A 117 -2.88 -11.46 10.51
N ILE A 118 -3.42 -11.55 9.29
CA ILE A 118 -3.39 -10.46 8.33
C ILE A 118 -4.19 -9.25 8.85
N PRO A 119 -5.46 -9.40 9.29
CA PRO A 119 -6.20 -8.29 9.91
C PRO A 119 -5.47 -7.69 11.11
N ALA A 120 -4.98 -8.52 12.04
CA ALA A 120 -4.26 -8.03 13.23
C ALA A 120 -2.97 -7.27 12.85
N ALA A 121 -2.18 -7.82 11.93
CA ALA A 121 -0.97 -7.17 11.44
C ALA A 121 -1.23 -5.89 10.64
N TRP A 122 -2.42 -5.74 10.06
CA TRP A 122 -2.85 -4.53 9.35
C TRP A 122 -3.33 -3.43 10.30
N THR A 123 -3.90 -3.79 11.46
CA THR A 123 -4.45 -2.84 12.43
C THR A 123 -3.44 -2.28 13.44
N LEU A 124 -2.33 -2.98 13.65
CA LEU A 124 -1.24 -2.58 14.57
C LEU A 124 -0.31 -1.56 13.92
#